data_AF-A0A818G3F6-F1
#
_entry.id   AF-A0A818G3F6-F1
#
_cell.length_a   1.000
_cell.length_b   1.000
_cell.length_c   1.000
_cell.angle_alpha   90.00
_cell.angle_beta   90.00
_cell.angle_gamma   90.00
#
_symmetry.space_group_name_H-M   'P 1'
#
loop_
_entity.id
_entity.type
_entity.pdbx_description
1 polymer ?
#
loop_
_entity_poly.entity_id
_entity_poly.type
_entity_poly.pdbx_seq_one_letter_code
_entity_poly.pdbx_strand_id
1 'polypeptide(L)'
;MKLFDKFQESDDTTDTGEDERNVISVDRLSRALMTTLDGGYSKDSWTVYYMGKKVDGASANSFQSLGGGYGKDSWTVYYMGRKVDGASANSFQSLGGGYGKDSWNVYFQGRKVAGASANSFQSLGSGYGKDSWHVYLMGNKIDGASPNTFNIGK
;
A
#
# COMPACT_ATOMS: atom_id res chain seq x y z
N MET A 1 4.34 1.65 84.87
CA MET A 1 4.06 0.58 83.88
C MET A 1 4.51 1.13 82.53
N LYS A 2 5.67 0.71 81.99
CA LYS A 2 5.90 -0.48 81.12
C LYS A 2 4.98 -0.44 79.89
N LEU A 3 5.44 -0.43 78.63
CA LEU A 3 6.58 -1.13 78.01
C LEU A 3 6.92 -0.47 76.64
N PHE A 4 8.18 -0.61 76.19
CA PHE A 4 8.60 -0.46 74.79
C PHE A 4 8.12 -1.66 73.96
N ASP A 5 7.90 -1.47 72.65
CA ASP A 5 8.34 -2.42 71.62
C ASP A 5 8.54 -1.72 70.26
N LYS A 6 9.45 -2.30 69.47
CA LYS A 6 10.19 -1.77 68.33
C LYS A 6 9.96 -2.72 67.17
N PHE A 7 9.59 -2.26 65.96
CA PHE A 7 9.86 -2.97 64.70
C PHE A 7 9.91 -2.00 63.52
N GLN A 8 10.98 -2.10 62.72
CA GLN A 8 11.10 -1.55 61.37
C GLN A 8 10.60 -2.57 60.35
N GLU A 9 10.05 -2.12 59.22
CA GLU A 9 10.39 -2.68 57.90
C GLU A 9 10.05 -1.69 56.79
N SER A 10 10.91 -1.71 55.78
CA SER A 10 11.01 -0.90 54.57
C SER A 10 10.10 -1.41 53.46
N ASP A 11 9.58 -0.52 52.62
CA ASP A 11 9.29 -0.75 51.20
C ASP A 11 9.28 0.62 50.52
N ASP A 12 9.68 0.82 49.27
CA ASP A 12 10.70 0.22 48.42
C ASP A 12 10.84 1.30 47.34
N THR A 13 12.08 1.68 47.05
CA THR A 13 12.41 2.56 45.93
C THR A 13 11.97 1.89 44.63
N THR A 14 11.29 2.60 43.74
CA THR A 14 11.81 2.94 42.40
C THR A 14 10.75 3.83 41.75
N ASP A 15 10.99 5.14 41.59
CA ASP A 15 11.68 5.67 40.40
C ASP A 15 11.86 4.65 39.29
N THR A 16 10.86 4.57 38.42
CA THR A 16 11.11 4.30 37.01
C THR A 16 10.56 5.47 36.21
N GLY A 17 11.30 6.58 36.24
CA GLY A 17 11.41 7.48 35.10
C GLY A 17 11.98 6.76 33.86
N GLU A 18 11.34 5.67 33.44
CA GLU A 18 11.60 4.99 32.18
C GLU A 18 10.96 5.80 31.05
N ASP A 19 11.74 6.79 30.63
CA ASP A 19 12.19 6.88 29.25
C ASP A 19 11.26 7.51 28.19
N GLU A 20 10.54 8.58 28.56
CA GLU A 20 9.93 9.49 27.57
C GLU A 20 10.97 10.18 26.66
N ARG A 21 12.26 10.13 26.99
CA ARG A 21 13.35 10.67 26.16
C ARG A 21 13.81 9.73 25.03
N ASN A 22 13.45 8.45 25.07
CA ASN A 22 13.85 7.47 24.06
C ASN A 22 12.76 7.21 23.01
N VAL A 23 11.50 7.54 23.28
CA VAL A 23 10.45 7.51 22.24
C VAL A 23 10.66 8.60 21.17
N ILE A 24 11.26 9.73 21.55
CA ILE A 24 11.52 10.88 20.67
C ILE A 24 12.73 10.65 19.74
N SER A 25 13.65 9.75 20.09
CA SER A 25 14.85 9.45 19.29
C SER A 25 14.56 8.45 18.17
N VAL A 26 13.82 7.36 18.42
CA VAL A 26 13.52 6.34 17.40
C VAL A 26 12.67 6.89 16.26
N ASP A 27 11.66 7.71 16.56
CA ASP A 27 10.81 8.32 15.54
C ASP A 27 11.55 9.37 14.70
N ARG A 28 12.46 10.14 15.30
CA ARG A 28 13.33 11.05 14.53
C ARG A 28 14.35 10.29 13.67
N LEU A 29 14.90 9.19 14.17
CA LEU A 29 15.83 8.35 13.44
C LEU A 29 15.15 7.56 12.32
N SER A 30 13.92 7.07 12.53
CA SER A 30 13.12 6.43 11.47
C SER A 30 12.76 7.42 10.37
N ARG A 31 12.37 8.65 10.74
CA ARG A 31 12.17 9.74 9.78
C ARG A 31 13.46 10.12 9.04
N ALA A 32 14.62 10.04 9.69
CA ALA A 32 15.92 10.27 9.06
C ALA A 32 16.34 9.12 8.11
N LEU A 33 15.76 7.92 8.27
CA LEU A 33 16.02 6.73 7.46
C LEU A 33 14.86 6.38 6.51
N MET A 34 14.14 7.38 6.03
CA MET A 34 13.11 7.19 5.01
C MET A 34 13.72 6.63 3.72
N THR A 35 13.22 5.49 3.29
CA THR A 35 13.46 4.96 1.95
C THR A 35 12.39 5.48 1.01
N THR A 36 12.79 6.29 0.04
CA THR A 36 11.92 6.69 -1.06
C THR A 36 11.78 5.53 -2.04
N LEU A 37 10.54 5.18 -2.36
CA LEU A 37 10.20 4.25 -3.43
C LEU A 37 9.71 5.05 -4.64
N ASP A 38 9.47 4.36 -5.75
CA ASP A 38 8.90 5.01 -6.94
C ASP A 38 7.39 5.31 -6.77
N GLY A 39 6.85 6.18 -7.62
CA GLY A 39 5.41 6.43 -7.74
C GLY A 39 4.79 7.18 -6.57
N GLY A 40 5.60 7.88 -5.76
CA GLY A 40 5.15 8.67 -4.61
C GLY A 40 5.04 7.90 -3.29
N TYR A 41 5.44 6.62 -3.27
CA TYR A 41 5.55 5.87 -2.03
C TYR A 41 6.90 6.10 -1.36
N SER A 42 6.90 6.05 -0.04
CA SER A 42 8.10 5.99 0.78
C SER A 42 7.81 5.14 2.02
N LYS A 43 8.84 4.71 2.72
CA LYS A 43 8.67 3.97 3.98
C LYS A 43 9.84 4.19 4.93
N ASP A 44 9.55 4.14 6.21
CA ASP A 44 10.56 3.86 7.23
C ASP A 44 10.50 2.35 7.60
N SER A 45 11.11 1.94 8.71
CA SER A 45 11.09 0.54 9.17
C SER A 45 9.70 0.03 9.56
N TRP A 46 8.75 0.92 9.85
CA TRP A 46 7.45 0.60 10.45
C TRP A 46 6.26 1.04 9.61
N THR A 47 6.39 2.16 8.91
CA THR A 47 5.29 2.86 8.27
C THR A 47 5.55 3.06 6.79
N VAL A 48 4.53 2.78 5.99
CA VAL A 48 4.47 3.16 4.57
C VAL A 48 3.74 4.47 4.44
N TYR A 49 4.24 5.33 3.56
CA TYR A 49 3.65 6.62 3.22
C TYR A 49 3.39 6.71 1.72
N TYR A 50 2.34 7.42 1.36
CA TYR A 50 2.08 7.90 0.01
C TYR A 50 2.00 9.42 0.04
N MET A 51 2.89 10.10 -0.69
CA MET A 51 3.01 11.56 -0.69
C MET A 51 3.08 12.14 0.74
N GLY A 52 3.85 11.49 1.61
CA GLY A 52 4.04 11.89 3.02
C GLY A 52 2.88 11.55 3.96
N LYS A 53 1.78 10.96 3.47
CA LYS A 53 0.65 10.51 4.30
C LYS A 53 0.76 9.02 4.58
N LYS A 54 0.54 8.62 5.84
CA LYS A 54 0.52 7.21 6.23
C LYS A 54 -0.47 6.42 5.38
N VAL A 55 -0.05 5.23 4.96
CA VAL A 55 -0.90 4.25 4.27
C VAL A 55 -1.42 3.27 5.32
N ASP A 56 -2.72 3.35 5.60
CA ASP A 56 -3.32 2.52 6.64
C ASP A 56 -3.34 1.04 6.26
N GLY A 57 -2.91 0.20 7.21
CA GLY A 57 -2.86 -1.26 7.05
C GLY A 57 -1.65 -1.80 6.29
N ALA A 58 -0.82 -0.95 5.69
CA ALA A 58 0.34 -1.39 4.92
C ALA A 58 1.48 -1.88 5.80
N SER A 59 2.03 -3.05 5.47
CA SER A 59 3.21 -3.61 6.13
C SER A 59 4.50 -3.08 5.49
N ALA A 60 5.22 -2.20 6.18
CA ALA A 60 6.48 -1.63 5.69
C ALA A 60 7.57 -2.68 5.40
N ASN A 61 7.55 -3.82 6.10
CA ASN A 61 8.54 -4.88 5.94
C ASN A 61 8.47 -5.58 4.57
N SER A 62 7.28 -5.69 3.98
CA SER A 62 7.11 -6.35 2.67
C SER A 62 6.56 -5.43 1.59
N PHE A 63 6.42 -4.14 1.89
CA PHE A 63 5.92 -3.17 0.93
C PHE A 63 6.89 -2.95 -0.24
N GLN A 64 6.33 -2.98 -1.45
CA GLN A 64 7.01 -2.61 -2.68
C GLN A 64 6.11 -1.70 -3.52
N SER A 65 6.73 -0.70 -4.16
CA SER A 65 6.06 0.07 -5.21
C SER A 65 6.10 -0.72 -6.51
N LEU A 66 4.97 -0.74 -7.22
CA LEU A 66 4.83 -1.39 -8.53
C LEU A 66 4.81 -0.37 -9.68
N GLY A 67 4.94 0.92 -9.38
CA GLY A 67 4.84 2.00 -10.36
C GLY A 67 3.39 2.35 -10.76
N GLY A 68 3.22 3.52 -11.39
CA GLY A 68 1.91 4.01 -11.85
C GLY A 68 0.91 4.29 -10.71
N GLY A 69 1.40 4.49 -9.48
CA GLY A 69 0.58 4.68 -8.28
C GLY A 69 0.18 3.38 -7.56
N TYR A 70 0.45 2.21 -8.14
CA TYR A 70 0.24 0.94 -7.45
C TYR A 70 1.42 0.59 -6.55
N GLY A 71 1.10 0.01 -5.40
CA GLY A 71 2.05 -0.63 -4.49
C GLY A 71 1.38 -1.83 -3.83
N LYS A 72 2.15 -2.70 -3.19
CA LYS A 72 1.61 -3.83 -2.44
C LYS A 72 2.51 -4.22 -1.29
N ASP A 73 1.91 -4.75 -0.23
CA ASP A 73 2.61 -5.61 0.72
C ASP A 73 2.34 -7.09 0.37
N SER A 74 2.67 -8.02 1.27
CA SER A 74 2.47 -9.46 1.05
C SER A 74 1.00 -9.84 0.85
N TRP A 75 0.05 -9.06 1.35
CA TRP A 75 -1.36 -9.42 1.46
C TRP A 75 -2.30 -8.45 0.77
N THR A 76 -1.92 -7.17 0.69
CA THR A 76 -2.79 -6.08 0.27
C THR A 76 -2.16 -5.28 -0.86
N VAL A 77 -2.99 -4.94 -1.84
CA VAL A 77 -2.64 -4.02 -2.92
C VAL A 77 -3.18 -2.64 -2.59
N TYR A 78 -2.41 -1.62 -2.92
CA TYR A 78 -2.75 -0.22 -2.71
C TYR A 78 -2.63 0.58 -4.01
N TYR A 79 -3.53 1.53 -4.20
CA TYR A 79 -3.47 2.55 -5.24
C TYR A 79 -3.45 3.93 -4.59
N MET A 80 -2.34 4.64 -4.75
CA MET A 80 -2.13 5.97 -4.16
C MET A 80 -2.45 6.00 -2.65
N GLY A 81 -1.94 5.01 -1.92
CA GLY A 81 -2.15 4.86 -0.48
C GLY A 81 -3.52 4.34 -0.05
N ARG A 82 -4.41 3.99 -0.98
CA ARG A 82 -5.73 3.41 -0.66
C ARG A 82 -5.75 1.92 -1.00
N LYS A 83 -6.30 1.10 -0.10
CA LYS A 83 -6.50 -0.34 -0.36
C LYS A 83 -7.32 -0.56 -1.64
N VAL A 84 -6.91 -1.53 -2.44
CA VAL A 84 -7.62 -2.00 -3.63
C VAL A 84 -8.43 -3.25 -3.25
N ASP A 85 -9.74 -3.10 -3.14
CA ASP A 85 -10.60 -4.18 -2.68
C ASP A 85 -10.70 -5.32 -3.70
N GLY A 86 -10.59 -6.55 -3.20
CA GLY A 86 -10.66 -7.78 -4.00
C GLY A 86 -9.38 -8.15 -4.74
N ALA A 87 -8.35 -7.30 -4.70
CA ALA A 87 -7.08 -7.56 -5.38
C ALA A 87 -6.24 -8.61 -4.67
N SER A 88 -5.77 -9.61 -5.43
CA SER A 88 -4.82 -10.60 -4.93
C SER A 88 -3.38 -10.10 -5.04
N ALA A 89 -2.79 -9.69 -3.90
CA ALA A 89 -1.42 -9.19 -3.83
C ALA A 89 -0.37 -10.19 -4.32
N ASN A 90 -0.64 -11.50 -4.22
CA ASN A 90 0.30 -12.54 -4.66
C ASN A 90 0.55 -12.50 -6.17
N SER A 91 -0.47 -12.15 -6.97
CA SER A 91 -0.42 -12.13 -8.43
C SER A 91 -0.51 -10.73 -9.04
N PHE A 92 -0.61 -9.69 -8.22
CA PHE A 92 -0.87 -8.34 -8.71
C PHE A 92 0.33 -7.75 -9.44
N GLN A 93 0.07 -7.13 -10.58
CA GLN A 93 1.05 -6.36 -11.35
C GLN A 93 0.45 -5.05 -11.85
N SER A 94 1.28 -3.99 -11.88
CA SER A 94 0.94 -2.74 -12.56
C SER A 94 1.19 -2.91 -14.06
N LEU A 95 0.23 -2.47 -14.88
CA LEU A 95 0.34 -2.55 -16.35
C LEU A 95 0.65 -1.18 -16.98
N GLY A 96 0.73 -0.12 -16.16
CA GLY A 96 0.84 1.25 -16.65
C GLY A 96 -0.48 1.81 -17.18
N GLY A 97 -0.49 3.11 -17.51
CA GLY A 97 -1.70 3.80 -18.00
C GLY A 97 -2.88 3.81 -17.01
N GLY A 98 -2.62 3.60 -15.72
CA GLY A 98 -3.63 3.49 -14.66
C GLY A 98 -4.18 2.07 -14.45
N TYR A 99 -3.84 1.11 -15.31
CA TYR A 99 -4.28 -0.27 -15.16
C TYR A 99 -3.33 -1.10 -14.29
N GLY A 100 -3.91 -2.01 -13.52
CA GLY A 100 -3.23 -3.12 -12.87
C GLY A 100 -4.11 -4.37 -12.98
N LYS A 101 -3.53 -5.55 -12.76
CA LYS A 101 -4.30 -6.80 -12.74
C LYS A 101 -3.74 -7.80 -11.75
N ASP A 102 -4.61 -8.64 -11.22
CA ASP A 102 -4.24 -9.91 -10.61
C ASP A 102 -4.59 -11.06 -11.58
N SER A 103 -4.52 -12.32 -11.14
CA SER A 103 -4.84 -13.47 -12.00
C SER A 103 -6.30 -13.55 -12.45
N TRP A 104 -7.21 -12.81 -11.80
CA TRP A 104 -8.66 -12.95 -11.96
C TRP A 104 -9.34 -11.66 -12.39
N ASN A 105 -8.79 -10.52 -11.99
CA ASN A 105 -9.43 -9.22 -12.07
C ASN A 105 -8.49 -8.18 -12.66
N VAL A 106 -9.08 -7.24 -13.38
CA VAL A 106 -8.42 -6.03 -13.87
C VAL A 106 -8.91 -4.84 -13.05
N TYR A 107 -8.03 -3.89 -12.80
CA TYR A 107 -8.30 -2.68 -12.03
C TYR A 107 -7.85 -1.46 -12.80
N PHE A 108 -8.65 -0.40 -12.75
CA PHE A 108 -8.26 0.94 -13.18
C PHE A 108 -8.23 1.85 -11.97
N GLN A 109 -7.06 2.41 -11.67
CA GLN A 109 -6.85 3.31 -10.53
C GLN A 109 -7.43 2.76 -9.20
N GLY A 110 -7.20 1.47 -8.94
CA GLY A 110 -7.67 0.78 -7.74
C GLY A 110 -9.14 0.36 -7.75
N ARG A 111 -9.88 0.55 -8.85
CA ARG A 111 -11.28 0.11 -8.99
C ARG A 111 -11.37 -1.05 -9.95
N LYS A 112 -12.09 -2.12 -9.58
CA LYS A 112 -12.29 -3.29 -10.44
C LYS A 112 -13.00 -2.88 -11.74
N VAL A 113 -12.46 -3.32 -12.87
CA VAL A 113 -13.03 -3.12 -14.22
C VAL A 113 -14.02 -4.25 -14.49
N ALA A 114 -15.30 -3.91 -14.58
CA ALA A 114 -16.36 -4.89 -14.80
C ALA A 114 -16.26 -5.51 -16.21
N GLY A 115 -16.39 -6.83 -16.29
CA GLY A 115 -16.38 -7.58 -17.56
C GLY A 115 -15.00 -7.78 -18.20
N ALA A 116 -13.93 -7.23 -17.61
CA ALA A 116 -12.58 -7.39 -18.14
C ALA A 116 -11.97 -8.76 -17.88
N SER A 117 -11.40 -9.36 -18.93
CA SER A 117 -10.69 -10.63 -18.84
C SER A 117 -9.22 -10.43 -18.48
N ALA A 118 -8.85 -10.71 -17.23
CA ALA A 118 -7.47 -10.56 -16.75
C ALA A 118 -6.43 -11.40 -17.50
N ASN A 119 -6.86 -12.53 -18.10
CA ASN A 119 -5.99 -13.43 -18.84
C ASN A 119 -5.47 -12.84 -20.15
N SER A 120 -6.25 -11.99 -20.81
CA SER A 120 -5.86 -11.34 -22.08
C SER A 120 -5.79 -9.83 -22.02
N PHE A 121 -5.93 -9.24 -20.83
CA PHE A 121 -5.91 -7.79 -20.69
C PHE A 121 -4.54 -7.19 -20.98
N GLN A 122 -4.53 -6.17 -21.84
CA GLN A 122 -3.39 -5.35 -22.20
C GLN A 122 -3.72 -3.89 -21.92
N SER A 123 -2.85 -3.21 -21.15
CA SER A 123 -2.85 -1.75 -21.11
C SER A 123 -2.23 -1.21 -22.39
N LEU A 124 -2.93 -0.30 -23.06
CA LEU A 124 -2.43 0.38 -24.26
C LEU A 124 -1.79 1.72 -23.92
N GLY A 125 -1.92 2.20 -22.68
CA GLY A 125 -1.47 3.53 -22.26
C GLY A 125 -2.58 4.58 -22.35
N SER A 126 -2.34 5.75 -21.73
CA SER A 126 -3.29 6.88 -21.71
C SER A 126 -4.72 6.52 -21.28
N GLY A 127 -4.87 5.54 -20.38
CA GLY A 127 -6.18 5.06 -19.91
C GLY A 127 -6.89 4.08 -20.86
N TYR A 128 -6.33 3.79 -22.03
CA TYR A 128 -6.83 2.74 -22.92
C TYR A 128 -6.31 1.37 -22.49
N GLY A 129 -7.21 0.39 -22.52
CA GLY A 129 -6.88 -1.01 -22.34
C GLY A 129 -7.79 -1.88 -23.19
N LYS A 130 -7.42 -3.13 -23.40
CA LYS A 130 -8.28 -4.09 -24.12
C LYS A 130 -8.06 -5.48 -23.57
N ASP A 131 -9.07 -6.33 -23.73
CA ASP A 131 -8.93 -7.77 -23.65
C ASP A 131 -9.33 -8.40 -25.00
N SER A 132 -9.47 -9.72 -25.07
CA SER A 132 -9.86 -10.42 -26.30
C SER A 132 -11.25 -10.05 -26.84
N TRP A 133 -12.10 -9.43 -26.02
CA TRP A 133 -13.53 -9.21 -26.29
C TRP A 133 -13.93 -7.74 -26.31
N HIS A 134 -13.22 -6.90 -25.56
CA HIS A 134 -13.64 -5.55 -25.26
C HIS A 134 -12.46 -4.56 -25.29
N VAL A 135 -12.76 -3.31 -25.62
CA VAL A 135 -11.87 -2.17 -25.43
C VAL A 135 -12.41 -1.33 -24.26
N TYR A 136 -11.51 -0.75 -23.48
CA TYR A 136 -11.82 0.05 -22.30
C TYR A 136 -11.12 1.40 -22.36
N LEU A 137 -11.81 2.44 -21.89
CA LEU A 137 -11.24 3.75 -21.57
C LEU A 137 -11.49 4.05 -20.10
N MET A 138 -10.41 4.24 -19.36
CA MET A 138 -10.42 4.57 -17.93
C MET A 138 -11.28 3.58 -17.11
N GLY A 139 -11.18 2.29 -17.44
CA GLY A 139 -11.93 1.21 -16.78
C GLY A 139 -13.39 1.06 -17.23
N ASN A 140 -13.86 1.83 -18.22
CA ASN A 140 -15.20 1.68 -18.78
C ASN A 140 -15.12 1.01 -20.15
N LYS A 141 -15.98 0.02 -20.39
CA LYS A 141 -16.09 -0.63 -21.70
C LYS A 141 -16.56 0.39 -22.75
N ILE A 142 -15.93 0.36 -23.92
CA ILE A 142 -16.33 1.14 -25.10
C ILE A 142 -17.18 0.23 -25.99
N ASP A 143 -18.48 0.50 -26.07
CA ASP A 143 -19.39 -0.30 -26.89
C ASP A 143 -19.12 -0.11 -28.39
N GLY A 144 -19.20 -1.20 -29.14
CA GLY A 144 -18.94 -1.24 -30.57
C GLY A 144 -17.45 -1.22 -30.98
N ALA A 145 -16.52 -1.02 -30.03
CA ALA A 145 -15.09 -1.05 -30.32
C ALA A 145 -14.60 -2.49 -30.51
N SER A 146 -13.91 -2.75 -31.63
CA SER A 146 -13.30 -4.05 -31.92
C SER A 146 -11.88 -4.13 -31.37
N PRO A 147 -11.59 -5.00 -30.37
CA PRO A 147 -10.25 -5.11 -29.78
C PRO A 147 -9.16 -5.58 -30.75
N ASN A 148 -9.55 -6.23 -31.84
CA ASN A 148 -8.64 -6.73 -32.87
C ASN A 148 -8.12 -5.63 -33.80
N THR A 149 -8.87 -4.54 -33.97
CA THR A 149 -8.50 -3.42 -34.84
C THR A 149 -8.15 -2.15 -34.05
N PHE A 150 -8.37 -2.15 -32.73
CA PHE A 150 -8.12 -0.98 -31.89
C PHE A 150 -6.63 -0.77 -31.59
N ASN A 151 -6.12 0.41 -31.94
CA ASN A 151 -4.78 0.86 -31.63
C ASN A 151 -4.83 2.34 -31.21
N ILE A 152 -4.01 2.71 -30.23
CA ILE A 152 -3.77 4.13 -29.96
C ILE A 152 -2.72 4.63 -30.96
N GLY A 153 -3.03 5.70 -31.69
CA GLY A 153 -2.03 6.37 -32.53
C GLY A 153 -0.86 6.81 -31.65
N LYS A 154 0.37 6.56 -32.12
CA LYS A 154 1.59 7.04 -31.44
C LYS A 154 1.79 8.52 -31.68
#